data_AF-A0AA97EB52-F1
#
_entry.id   AF-A0AA97EB52-F1
#
_cell.length_a   1.000
_cell.length_b   1.000
_cell.length_c   1.000
_cell.angle_alpha   90.00
_cell.angle_beta   90.00
_cell.angle_gamma   90.00
#
_symmetry.space_group_name_H-M   'P 1'
#
loop_
_entity.id
_entity.type
_entity.pdbx_description
1 polymer ?
#
loop_
_entity_poly.entity_id
_entity_poly.type
_entity_poly.pdbx_seq_one_letter_code
_entity_poly.pdbx_strand_id
1 'polypeptide(L)'
;MAIGFRRGLSWAMVRSSSLTLAALAIAAQPTWAIPGQTTTLAETWIRNNTTLRPAARERLAINRLIAPGQRFTFQASVFPVSGVSPAIDRRQIRTERFSVVDHANPITPERLDESLRAIYGQEIFNDYRQAAVLLRYPPRGARPAPGENVVLRGELREGDRFAYWQEIAYDRAGTAYLGRMAVFLKADLPALEAQLSP
;
A
#
# COMPACT_ATOMS: atom_id res chain seq x y z
N MET A 1 21.59 -74.72 -42.90
CA MET A 1 20.14 -74.97 -42.93
C MET A 1 19.71 -75.30 -41.50
N ALA A 2 18.53 -74.82 -41.08
CA ALA A 2 17.96 -74.82 -39.73
C ALA A 2 18.29 -73.58 -38.86
N ILE A 3 17.18 -72.88 -38.57
CA ILE A 3 16.98 -71.63 -37.85
C ILE A 3 16.90 -71.92 -36.33
N GLY A 4 17.32 -70.96 -35.51
CA GLY A 4 17.13 -71.01 -34.05
C GLY A 4 17.19 -69.63 -33.40
N PHE A 5 16.08 -68.91 -33.46
CA PHE A 5 15.82 -67.63 -32.78
C PHE A 5 15.64 -67.85 -31.28
N ARG A 6 16.26 -67.04 -30.41
CA ARG A 6 15.65 -66.55 -29.15
C ARG A 6 16.23 -65.19 -28.76
N ARG A 7 15.39 -64.16 -28.85
CA ARG A 7 15.56 -62.84 -28.21
C ARG A 7 15.25 -62.97 -26.72
N GLY A 8 16.08 -62.35 -25.88
CA GLY A 8 15.83 -62.15 -24.45
C GLY A 8 16.26 -60.73 -24.06
N LEU A 9 15.29 -59.96 -23.55
CA LEU A 9 15.45 -58.60 -23.03
C LEU A 9 16.44 -58.54 -21.86
N SER A 10 17.19 -57.44 -21.78
CA SER A 10 17.64 -56.86 -20.52
C SER A 10 17.72 -55.35 -20.67
N TRP A 11 16.87 -54.65 -19.90
CA TRP A 11 16.91 -53.21 -19.66
C TRP A 11 17.93 -52.92 -18.56
N ALA A 12 18.67 -51.82 -18.69
CA ALA A 12 19.00 -50.95 -17.54
C ALA A 12 19.44 -49.57 -18.04
N MET A 13 18.53 -48.61 -17.84
CA MET A 13 18.73 -47.16 -17.91
C MET A 13 19.88 -46.68 -17.02
N VAL A 14 20.71 -45.80 -17.57
CA VAL A 14 21.65 -44.90 -16.89
C VAL A 14 21.68 -43.67 -17.81
N ARG A 15 21.41 -42.42 -17.46
CA ARG A 15 21.51 -41.65 -16.21
C ARG A 15 20.61 -40.43 -16.37
N SER A 16 19.75 -40.14 -15.41
CA SER A 16 19.03 -38.88 -15.32
C SER A 16 19.98 -37.80 -14.78
N SER A 17 20.36 -36.83 -15.62
CA SER A 17 21.08 -35.63 -15.18
C SER A 17 20.06 -34.59 -14.77
N SER A 18 19.82 -34.48 -13.47
CA SER A 18 19.02 -33.43 -12.85
C SER A 18 19.74 -32.08 -13.02
N LEU A 19 19.22 -31.22 -13.91
CA LEU A 19 19.65 -29.83 -14.01
C LEU A 19 19.06 -29.04 -12.85
N THR A 20 19.97 -28.49 -12.06
CA THR A 20 19.79 -27.68 -10.86
C THR A 20 18.96 -26.42 -11.14
N LEU A 21 17.87 -26.22 -10.40
CA LEU A 21 17.18 -24.93 -10.33
C LEU A 21 18.10 -23.88 -9.70
N ALA A 22 18.49 -22.86 -10.47
CA ALA A 22 18.99 -21.61 -9.92
C ALA A 22 17.79 -20.74 -9.54
N ALA A 23 17.36 -20.82 -8.28
CA ALA A 23 16.39 -19.88 -7.72
C ALA A 23 17.10 -18.53 -7.47
N LEU A 24 16.79 -17.53 -8.28
CA LEU A 24 17.14 -16.14 -7.98
C LEU A 24 16.24 -15.69 -6.81
N ALA A 25 16.82 -15.55 -5.63
CA ALA A 25 16.18 -14.93 -4.47
C ALA A 25 15.99 -13.43 -4.73
N ILE A 26 14.76 -13.03 -5.05
CA ILE A 26 14.35 -11.62 -4.98
C ILE A 26 14.34 -11.26 -3.49
N ALA A 27 15.14 -10.26 -3.12
CA ALA A 27 15.36 -9.84 -1.76
C ALA A 27 14.03 -9.54 -1.03
N ALA A 28 13.77 -10.27 0.04
CA ALA A 28 12.77 -9.89 1.03
C ALA A 28 13.19 -8.53 1.62
N GLN A 29 12.40 -7.49 1.39
CA GLN A 29 12.60 -6.23 2.09
C GLN A 29 12.25 -6.43 3.58
N PRO A 30 13.00 -5.81 4.50
CA PRO A 30 12.90 -6.11 5.92
C PRO A 30 11.50 -5.83 6.49
N THR A 31 11.15 -6.69 7.43
CA THR A 31 9.92 -6.96 8.19
C THR A 31 9.51 -5.86 9.19
N TRP A 32 9.74 -4.59 8.86
CA TRP A 32 9.41 -3.46 9.74
C TRP A 32 8.59 -2.43 8.97
N ALA A 33 7.30 -2.73 8.80
CA ALA A 33 6.34 -1.75 8.33
C ALA A 33 5.84 -0.88 9.49
N ILE A 34 5.68 0.42 9.24
CA ILE A 34 5.57 1.41 10.29
C ILE A 34 4.37 2.28 9.94
N PRO A 35 3.29 2.22 10.72
CA PRO A 35 3.20 3.00 11.97
C PRO A 35 3.71 2.28 13.23
N GLY A 36 4.01 3.03 14.29
CA GLY A 36 4.36 2.52 15.64
C GLY A 36 5.85 2.47 15.96
N GLN A 37 6.72 2.77 15.00
CA GLN A 37 8.16 2.86 15.26
C GLN A 37 8.57 4.28 15.59
N THR A 38 9.78 4.41 16.14
CA THR A 38 10.39 5.71 16.39
C THR A 38 10.64 6.48 15.10
N THR A 39 10.67 7.80 15.21
CA THR A 39 10.99 8.70 14.08
C THR A 39 12.31 8.33 13.39
N THR A 40 13.34 7.95 14.16
CA THR A 40 14.65 7.56 13.63
C THR A 40 14.59 6.28 12.80
N LEU A 41 13.80 5.29 13.24
CA LEU A 41 13.61 4.04 12.49
C LEU A 41 12.80 4.28 11.23
N ALA A 42 11.73 5.08 11.32
CA ALA A 42 10.92 5.46 10.15
C ALA A 42 11.76 6.19 9.11
N GLU A 43 12.58 7.17 9.50
CA GLU A 43 13.49 7.84 8.56
C GLU A 43 14.47 6.88 7.89
N THR A 44 15.00 5.91 8.64
CA THR A 44 15.94 4.90 8.12
C THR A 44 15.25 3.98 7.12
N TRP A 45 14.03 3.55 7.43
CA TRP A 45 13.20 2.76 6.52
C TRP A 45 12.89 3.53 5.24
N ILE A 46 12.44 4.79 5.35
CA ILE A 46 12.15 5.66 4.19
C ILE A 46 13.38 5.82 3.28
N ARG A 47 14.56 6.09 3.87
CA ARG A 47 15.83 6.23 3.12
C ARG A 47 16.19 4.97 2.33
N ASN A 48 15.85 3.81 2.85
CA ASN A 48 16.16 2.52 2.23
C ASN A 48 15.01 1.98 1.35
N ASN A 49 13.88 2.70 1.27
CA ASN A 49 12.72 2.27 0.52
C ASN A 49 12.91 2.49 -1.00
N THR A 50 12.89 1.39 -1.76
CA THR A 50 13.18 1.39 -3.20
C THR A 50 12.08 2.03 -4.06
N THR A 51 10.87 2.15 -3.52
CA THR A 51 9.71 2.76 -4.17
C THR A 51 9.66 4.26 -3.90
N LEU A 52 9.87 4.67 -2.64
CA LEU A 52 9.81 6.07 -2.23
C LEU A 52 10.99 6.90 -2.76
N ARG A 53 12.20 6.32 -2.85
CA ARG A 53 13.42 6.94 -3.40
C ARG A 53 13.60 8.42 -2.96
N PRO A 54 13.71 8.68 -1.65
CA PRO A 54 13.82 10.05 -1.14
C PRO A 54 15.07 10.75 -1.64
N ALA A 55 14.98 12.06 -1.90
CA ALA A 55 16.14 12.91 -2.13
C ALA A 55 16.96 13.08 -0.85
N ALA A 56 18.23 13.51 -0.97
CA ALA A 56 19.15 13.62 0.18
C ALA A 56 18.65 14.52 1.34
N ARG A 57 17.74 15.47 1.06
CA ARG A 57 17.15 16.37 2.07
C ARG A 57 15.74 15.96 2.52
N GLU A 58 15.15 14.97 1.86
CA GLU A 58 13.84 14.42 2.24
C GLU A 58 14.03 13.40 3.37
N ARG A 59 13.19 13.50 4.39
CA ARG A 59 13.23 12.63 5.58
C ARG A 59 11.87 11.95 5.75
N LEU A 60 11.00 12.53 6.56
CA LEU A 60 9.65 12.02 6.80
C LEU A 60 8.62 12.47 5.77
N ALA A 61 9.00 13.35 4.84
CA ALA A 61 8.11 13.85 3.80
C ALA A 61 8.84 13.83 2.46
N ILE A 62 8.14 13.36 1.44
CA ILE A 62 8.62 13.20 0.08
C ILE A 62 7.60 13.85 -0.85
N ASN A 63 8.09 14.63 -1.82
CA ASN A 63 7.27 15.24 -2.84
C ASN A 63 7.91 15.08 -4.21
N ARG A 64 7.20 14.43 -5.13
CA ARG A 64 7.68 14.12 -6.48
C ARG A 64 6.73 14.71 -7.50
N LEU A 65 7.26 15.57 -8.36
CA LEU A 65 6.61 15.95 -9.61
C LEU A 65 7.02 14.93 -10.68
N ILE A 66 6.07 14.15 -11.18
CA ILE A 66 6.31 13.11 -12.19
C ILE A 66 6.22 13.74 -13.59
N ALA A 67 5.17 14.52 -13.81
CA ALA A 67 4.90 15.27 -15.03
C ALA A 67 4.00 16.48 -14.69
N PRO A 68 3.77 17.43 -15.60
CA PRO A 68 2.77 18.47 -15.41
C PRO A 68 1.40 17.85 -15.06
N GLY A 69 0.81 18.26 -13.93
CA GLY A 69 -0.45 17.69 -13.44
C GLY A 69 -0.36 16.30 -12.80
N GLN A 70 0.85 15.75 -12.61
CA GLN A 70 1.09 14.47 -11.94
C GLN A 70 2.04 14.62 -10.76
N ARG A 71 1.56 14.32 -9.55
CA ARG A 71 2.32 14.46 -8.31
C ARG A 71 2.13 13.25 -7.42
N PHE A 72 3.22 12.79 -6.82
CA PHE A 72 3.20 11.84 -5.72
C PHE A 72 3.73 12.52 -4.45
N THR A 73 3.07 12.30 -3.34
CA THR A 73 3.57 12.74 -2.03
C THR A 73 3.51 11.59 -1.05
N PHE A 74 4.48 11.52 -0.14
CA PHE A 74 4.45 10.63 1.01
C PHE A 74 4.79 11.43 2.27
N GLN A 75 4.13 11.15 3.39
CA GLN A 75 4.39 11.79 4.67
C GLN A 75 4.17 10.83 5.83
N ALA A 76 5.19 10.67 6.67
CA ALA A 76 5.12 10.06 7.99
C ALA A 76 4.95 11.15 9.07
N SER A 77 4.14 10.87 10.09
CA SER A 77 3.80 11.82 11.14
C SER A 77 3.65 11.16 12.50
N VAL A 78 4.08 11.86 13.54
CA VAL A 78 3.82 11.51 14.94
C VAL A 78 2.40 11.86 15.38
N PHE A 79 1.64 12.56 14.54
CA PHE A 79 0.24 12.89 14.81
C PHE A 79 -0.68 11.77 14.28
N PRO A 80 -1.79 11.47 15.01
CA PRO A 80 -2.89 10.67 14.54
C PRO A 80 -3.44 11.15 13.22
N VAL A 81 -4.07 10.23 12.51
CA VAL A 81 -4.75 10.50 11.25
C VAL A 81 -5.91 11.49 11.43
N SER A 82 -6.53 11.51 12.61
CA SER A 82 -7.61 12.43 13.01
C SER A 82 -7.13 13.84 13.37
N GLY A 83 -5.81 14.10 13.38
CA GLY A 83 -5.23 15.42 13.62
C GLY A 83 -4.45 15.55 14.93
N VAL A 84 -4.19 16.79 15.34
CA VAL A 84 -3.33 17.11 16.49
C VAL A 84 -4.09 16.88 17.80
N SER A 85 -3.55 16.02 18.68
CA SER A 85 -4.01 15.87 20.07
C SER A 85 -2.89 16.23 21.07
N PRO A 86 -3.21 16.92 22.17
CA PRO A 86 -2.21 17.32 23.17
C PRO A 86 -1.62 16.14 23.96
N ALA A 87 -2.31 14.98 24.00
CA ALA A 87 -1.97 13.84 24.86
C ALA A 87 -1.13 12.73 24.16
N ILE A 88 -0.51 13.03 23.02
CA ILE A 88 0.15 12.02 22.19
C ILE A 88 1.63 11.88 22.53
N ASP A 89 2.12 10.64 22.62
CA ASP A 89 3.54 10.33 22.57
C ASP A 89 4.14 10.73 21.21
N ARG A 90 4.90 11.82 21.19
CA ARG A 90 5.55 12.37 19.98
C ARG A 90 6.82 11.62 19.57
N ARG A 91 7.13 10.49 20.20
CA ARG A 91 8.35 9.71 19.91
C ARG A 91 8.15 8.66 18.81
N GLN A 92 6.90 8.39 18.44
CA GLN A 92 6.56 7.32 17.50
C GLN A 92 5.74 7.87 16.33
N ILE A 93 5.99 7.36 15.14
CA ILE A 93 5.17 7.61 13.96
C ILE A 93 3.82 6.93 14.18
N ARG A 94 2.74 7.69 14.03
CA ARG A 94 1.37 7.20 14.20
C ARG A 94 0.64 7.03 12.88
N THR A 95 1.03 7.84 11.89
CA THR A 95 0.37 7.88 10.59
C THR A 95 1.41 8.01 9.50
N GLU A 96 1.25 7.19 8.47
CA GLU A 96 1.95 7.33 7.20
C GLU A 96 0.93 7.45 6.08
N ARG A 97 1.06 8.48 5.25
CA ARG A 97 0.11 8.76 4.18
C ARG A 97 0.82 9.01 2.87
N PHE A 98 0.24 8.52 1.79
CA PHE A 98 0.61 8.92 0.45
C PHE A 98 -0.58 9.50 -0.30
N SER A 99 -0.27 10.36 -1.27
CA SER A 99 -1.25 10.87 -2.21
C SER A 99 -0.72 10.82 -3.64
N VAL A 100 -1.62 10.52 -4.56
CA VAL A 100 -1.37 10.49 -5.99
C VAL A 100 -2.33 11.47 -6.63
N VAL A 101 -1.79 12.47 -7.32
CA VAL A 101 -2.54 13.39 -8.18
C VAL A 101 -2.17 13.06 -9.60
N ASP A 102 -3.17 12.84 -10.45
CA ASP A 102 -2.99 12.59 -11.87
C ASP A 102 -4.21 13.08 -12.65
N HIS A 103 -4.04 14.17 -13.38
CA HIS A 103 -5.10 14.71 -14.25
C HIS A 103 -5.17 14.04 -15.62
N ALA A 104 -4.14 13.26 -15.99
CA ALA A 104 -4.07 12.60 -17.29
C ALA A 104 -4.64 11.17 -17.25
N ASN A 105 -4.46 10.47 -16.12
CA ASN A 105 -4.95 9.10 -15.92
C ASN A 105 -5.81 9.02 -14.66
N PRO A 106 -7.04 8.46 -14.74
CA PRO A 106 -7.90 8.30 -13.58
C PRO A 106 -7.22 7.55 -12.42
N ILE A 107 -7.44 8.04 -11.21
CA ILE A 107 -7.05 7.34 -9.99
C ILE A 107 -8.11 6.31 -9.63
N THR A 108 -7.75 5.04 -9.61
CA THR A 108 -8.64 3.95 -9.19
C THR A 108 -8.22 3.41 -7.82
N PRO A 109 -9.13 2.73 -7.08
CA PRO A 109 -8.76 2.01 -5.86
C PRO A 109 -7.60 1.04 -6.09
N GLU A 110 -7.60 0.30 -7.20
CA GLU A 110 -6.56 -0.68 -7.54
C GLU A 110 -5.19 -0.02 -7.72
N ARG A 111 -5.15 1.23 -8.21
CA ARG A 111 -3.90 2.01 -8.32
C ARG A 111 -3.36 2.41 -6.94
N LEU A 112 -4.24 2.71 -5.98
CA LEU A 112 -3.84 2.98 -4.60
C LEU A 112 -3.38 1.69 -3.90
N ASP A 113 -4.08 0.59 -4.11
CA ASP A 113 -3.73 -0.75 -3.62
C ASP A 113 -2.33 -1.17 -4.10
N GLU A 114 -2.05 -0.99 -5.40
CA GLU A 114 -0.73 -1.28 -5.97
C GLU A 114 0.36 -0.36 -5.39
N SER A 115 0.04 0.92 -5.18
CA SER A 115 0.97 1.86 -4.53
C SER A 115 1.26 1.45 -3.09
N LEU A 116 0.25 1.02 -2.34
CA LEU A 116 0.40 0.50 -0.98
C LEU A 116 1.31 -0.72 -0.97
N ARG A 117 1.05 -1.69 -1.86
CA ARG A 117 1.89 -2.90 -2.00
C ARG A 117 3.33 -2.55 -2.36
N ALA A 118 3.55 -1.62 -3.28
CA ALA A 118 4.88 -1.21 -3.69
C ALA A 118 5.65 -0.49 -2.57
N ILE A 119 4.97 0.32 -1.75
CA ILE A 119 5.61 1.07 -0.67
C ILE A 119 5.92 0.16 0.53
N TYR A 120 4.97 -0.66 0.96
CA TYR A 120 5.04 -1.40 2.23
C TYR A 120 5.31 -2.90 2.09
N GLY A 121 5.25 -3.43 0.87
CA GLY A 121 5.43 -4.86 0.61
C GLY A 121 4.18 -5.71 0.86
N GLN A 122 4.35 -7.03 0.70
CA GLN A 122 3.25 -7.99 0.69
C GLN A 122 2.55 -8.13 2.05
N GLU A 123 3.28 -8.00 3.15
CA GLU A 123 2.75 -8.21 4.50
C GLU A 123 1.65 -7.20 4.85
N ILE A 124 1.92 -5.91 4.64
CA ILE A 124 0.95 -4.83 4.89
C ILE A 124 -0.17 -4.81 3.86
N PHE A 125 0.16 -5.15 2.62
CA PHE A 125 -0.86 -5.29 1.60
C PHE A 125 -1.87 -6.39 1.95
N ASN A 126 -1.41 -7.51 2.51
CA ASN A 126 -2.30 -8.59 2.97
C ASN A 126 -3.16 -8.15 4.16
N ASP A 127 -2.57 -7.47 5.15
CA ASP A 127 -3.32 -6.90 6.30
C ASP A 127 -4.42 -5.94 5.83
N TYR A 128 -4.09 -5.02 4.92
CA TYR A 128 -5.06 -4.11 4.28
C TYR A 128 -6.17 -4.84 3.52
N ARG A 129 -5.80 -5.87 2.75
CA ARG A 129 -6.75 -6.62 1.93
C ARG A 129 -7.73 -7.46 2.75
N GLN A 130 -7.30 -7.93 3.91
CA GLN A 130 -8.09 -8.72 4.84
C GLN A 130 -8.83 -7.84 5.85
N ALA A 131 -8.48 -6.55 5.93
CA ALA A 131 -9.08 -5.58 6.83
C ALA A 131 -10.60 -5.48 6.67
N ALA A 132 -11.29 -5.47 7.80
CA ALA A 132 -12.72 -5.28 7.87
C ALA A 132 -13.08 -3.84 7.50
N VAL A 133 -14.08 -3.69 6.63
CA VAL A 133 -14.58 -2.37 6.24
C VAL A 133 -15.52 -1.84 7.32
N LEU A 134 -15.16 -0.72 7.94
CA LEU A 134 -15.93 -0.14 9.04
C LEU A 134 -16.86 0.97 8.55
N LEU A 135 -16.35 1.84 7.66
CA LEU A 135 -17.11 2.96 7.12
C LEU A 135 -16.85 3.14 5.64
N ARG A 136 -17.89 3.50 4.91
CA ARG A 136 -17.80 4.00 3.53
C ARG A 136 -18.59 5.29 3.44
N TYR A 137 -17.99 6.32 2.87
CA TYR A 137 -18.65 7.58 2.64
C TYR A 137 -18.41 8.10 1.22
N PRO A 138 -19.36 8.87 0.66
CA PRO A 138 -20.69 9.07 1.21
C PRO A 138 -21.51 7.76 1.13
N PRO A 139 -22.61 7.63 1.89
CA PRO A 139 -23.48 6.44 1.82
C PRO A 139 -23.91 6.15 0.38
N ARG A 140 -24.19 4.88 0.05
CA ARG A 140 -24.64 4.53 -1.30
C ARG A 140 -25.89 5.33 -1.66
N GLY A 141 -25.90 5.94 -2.84
CA GLY A 141 -27.02 6.75 -3.32
C GLY A 141 -27.02 8.20 -2.82
N ALA A 142 -26.04 8.59 -2.00
CA ALA A 142 -25.85 9.99 -1.64
C ALA A 142 -25.55 10.82 -2.90
N ARG A 143 -26.23 11.95 -3.03
CA ARG A 143 -26.00 12.92 -4.10
C ARG A 143 -25.02 13.98 -3.59
N PRO A 144 -24.06 14.43 -4.42
CA PRO A 144 -23.23 15.58 -4.09
C PRO A 144 -24.09 16.78 -3.72
N ALA A 145 -23.61 17.60 -2.78
CA ALA A 145 -24.34 18.82 -2.44
C ALA A 145 -24.36 19.78 -3.64
N PRO A 146 -25.45 20.55 -3.84
CA PRO A 146 -25.48 21.59 -4.87
C PRO A 146 -24.30 22.55 -4.72
N GLY A 147 -23.53 22.76 -5.79
CA GLY A 147 -22.35 23.64 -5.79
C GLY A 147 -21.03 22.98 -5.37
N GLU A 148 -21.06 21.70 -5.00
CA GLU A 148 -19.85 20.94 -4.68
C GLU A 148 -19.11 20.56 -5.98
N ASN A 149 -17.90 21.08 -6.15
CA ASN A 149 -17.10 20.83 -7.36
C ASN A 149 -16.25 19.56 -7.27
N VAL A 150 -16.15 18.97 -6.08
CA VAL A 150 -15.33 17.79 -5.79
C VAL A 150 -16.15 16.81 -4.97
N VAL A 151 -16.30 15.59 -5.46
CA VAL A 151 -16.94 14.52 -4.71
C VAL A 151 -15.86 13.66 -4.07
N LEU A 152 -15.84 13.57 -2.74
CA LEU A 152 -14.95 12.67 -2.02
C LEU A 152 -15.63 11.33 -1.81
N ARG A 153 -14.92 10.23 -2.08
CA ARG A 153 -15.34 8.88 -1.69
C ARG A 153 -14.25 8.25 -0.86
N GLY A 154 -14.59 7.83 0.35
CA GLY A 154 -13.63 7.23 1.26
C GLY A 154 -14.09 5.90 1.84
N GLU A 155 -13.12 5.13 2.28
CA GLU A 155 -13.33 3.86 2.96
C GLU A 155 -12.33 3.74 4.11
N LEU A 156 -12.87 3.43 5.29
CA LEU A 156 -12.13 3.18 6.51
C LEU A 156 -12.15 1.68 6.79
N ARG A 157 -10.96 1.13 7.07
CA ARG A 157 -10.78 -0.30 7.31
C ARG A 157 -9.93 -0.55 8.54
N GLU A 158 -10.23 -1.65 9.23
CA GLU A 158 -9.45 -2.15 10.35
C GLU A 158 -8.82 -3.50 9.99
N GLY A 159 -7.50 -3.54 9.90
CA GLY A 159 -6.71 -4.77 9.77
C GLY A 159 -6.35 -5.36 11.13
N ASP A 160 -5.59 -6.44 11.11
CA ASP A 160 -5.08 -7.08 12.32
C ASP A 160 -4.00 -6.21 12.97
N ARG A 161 -3.15 -5.58 12.14
CA ARG A 161 -2.00 -4.78 12.61
C ARG A 161 -2.26 -3.29 12.57
N PHE A 162 -2.82 -2.81 11.47
CA PHE A 162 -3.02 -1.38 11.23
C PHE A 162 -4.46 -1.07 10.85
N ALA A 163 -4.80 0.21 10.92
CA ALA A 163 -6.00 0.73 10.31
C ALA A 163 -5.63 1.49 9.04
N TYR A 164 -6.59 1.54 8.12
CA TYR A 164 -6.38 2.04 6.77
C TYR A 164 -7.50 2.99 6.39
N TRP A 165 -7.12 4.12 5.80
CA TRP A 165 -8.08 5.08 5.31
C TRP A 165 -7.73 5.47 3.89
N GLN A 166 -8.61 5.11 2.95
CA GLN A 166 -8.48 5.49 1.56
C GLN A 166 -9.52 6.53 1.17
N GLU A 167 -9.12 7.48 0.34
CA GLU A 167 -10.01 8.49 -0.24
C GLU A 167 -9.68 8.72 -1.71
N ILE A 168 -10.72 8.90 -2.52
CA ILE A 168 -10.61 9.29 -3.93
C ILE A 168 -11.50 10.51 -4.15
N ALA A 169 -10.91 11.56 -4.73
CA ALA A 169 -11.61 12.78 -5.11
C ALA A 169 -11.92 12.75 -6.61
N TYR A 170 -13.18 13.03 -6.93
CA TYR A 170 -13.71 13.12 -8.27
C TYR A 170 -14.02 14.58 -8.60
N ASP A 171 -13.67 15.04 -9.78
CA ASP A 171 -14.06 16.35 -10.26
C ASP A 171 -15.53 16.40 -10.72
N ARG A 172 -16.00 17.57 -11.17
CA ARG A 172 -17.35 17.76 -11.71
C ARG A 172 -17.65 16.86 -12.92
N ALA A 173 -16.65 16.50 -13.72
CA ALA A 173 -16.82 15.60 -14.86
C ALA A 173 -16.91 14.12 -14.45
N GLY A 174 -16.73 13.82 -13.16
CA GLY A 174 -16.69 12.46 -12.63
C GLY A 174 -15.33 11.79 -12.77
N THR A 175 -14.27 12.54 -13.08
CA THR A 175 -12.91 12.02 -13.22
C THR A 175 -12.23 11.97 -11.86
N ALA A 176 -11.76 10.79 -11.46
CA ALA A 176 -10.95 10.63 -10.26
C ALA A 176 -9.53 11.16 -10.51
N TYR A 177 -9.17 12.29 -9.91
CA TYR A 177 -7.88 12.96 -10.17
C TYR A 177 -6.92 12.94 -8.98
N LEU A 178 -7.43 12.64 -7.78
CA LEU A 178 -6.66 12.57 -6.54
C LEU A 178 -7.06 11.32 -5.76
N GLY A 179 -6.07 10.54 -5.34
CA GLY A 179 -6.25 9.48 -4.36
C GLY A 179 -5.32 9.66 -3.19
N ARG A 180 -5.78 9.25 -2.01
CA ARG A 180 -5.07 9.27 -0.75
C ARG A 180 -5.21 7.94 -0.07
N MET A 181 -4.16 7.53 0.61
CA MET A 181 -4.13 6.35 1.46
C MET A 181 -3.34 6.69 2.71
N ALA A 182 -3.90 6.38 3.86
CA ALA A 182 -3.23 6.46 5.15
C ALA A 182 -3.19 5.07 5.78
N VAL A 183 -2.01 4.70 6.28
CA VAL A 183 -1.77 3.57 7.19
C VAL A 183 -1.50 4.18 8.55
N PHE A 184 -2.23 3.77 9.58
CA PHE A 184 -2.11 4.37 10.90
C PHE A 184 -2.31 3.35 12.02
N LEU A 185 -1.91 3.72 13.23
CA LEU A 185 -2.08 2.88 14.40
C LEU A 185 -3.56 2.65 14.69
N LYS A 186 -3.95 1.39 14.92
CA LYS A 186 -5.33 1.01 15.27
C LYS A 186 -5.89 1.79 16.46
N ALA A 187 -5.03 2.17 17.41
CA ALA A 187 -5.43 2.96 18.58
C ALA A 187 -6.01 4.35 18.21
N ASP A 188 -5.71 4.88 17.02
CA ASP A 188 -6.26 6.16 16.55
C ASP A 188 -7.58 6.02 15.76
N LEU A 189 -8.01 4.79 15.50
CA LEU A 189 -9.21 4.49 14.72
C LEU A 189 -10.50 5.07 15.34
N PRO A 190 -10.78 4.91 16.65
CA PRO A 190 -12.02 5.45 17.23
C PRO A 190 -12.17 6.97 17.08
N ALA A 191 -11.04 7.70 17.16
CA ALA A 191 -11.04 9.14 17.00
C ALA A 191 -11.35 9.56 15.55
N LEU A 192 -10.86 8.81 14.56
CA LEU A 192 -11.18 9.07 13.16
C LEU A 192 -12.63 8.69 12.83
N GLU A 193 -13.11 7.56 13.34
CA GLU A 193 -14.52 7.15 13.16
C GLU A 193 -15.50 8.20 13.67
N ALA A 194 -15.23 8.77 14.85
CA ALA A 194 -16.06 9.82 15.42
C ALA A 194 -16.07 11.12 14.60
N GLN A 195 -15.02 11.39 13.81
CA GLN A 195 -14.96 12.55 12.92
C GLN A 195 -15.67 12.30 11.58
N LEU A 196 -15.63 11.06 11.08
CA LEU A 196 -16.21 10.69 9.79
C LEU A 196 -17.67 10.24 9.89
N SER A 197 -18.12 9.86 11.08
CA SER A 197 -19.52 9.55 11.35
C SER A 197 -20.32 10.85 11.48
N PRO A 198 -21.41 11.02 10.72
CA PRO A 198 -22.25 12.22 10.76
C PRO A 198 -23.03 12.37 12.07
#